data_AF-A0A9D8NPG9-F1
#
_entry.id   AF-A0A9D8NPG9-F1
#
_cell.length_a   1.000
_cell.length_b   1.000
_cell.length_c   1.000
_cell.angle_alpha   90.00
_cell.angle_beta   90.00
_cell.angle_gamma   90.00
#
_symmetry.space_group_name_H-M   'P 1'
#
loop_
_entity.id
_entity.type
_entity.pdbx_description
1 polymer ?
#
loop_
_entity_poly.entity_id
_entity_poly.type
_entity_poly.pdbx_seq_one_letter_code
_entity_poly.pdbx_strand_id
1 'polypeptide(L)' 'MIIFLDESGDLGFDFRKRKTTKKFVITLLVCNSDAARMEFTKAVSWTIATNLR' A
#
# COMPACT_ATOMS: atom_id res chain seq x y z
N MET A 1 -0.76 1.88 18.51
CA MET A 1 -1.36 1.27 17.31
C MET A 1 -1.12 2.22 16.15
N ILE A 2 -0.38 1.78 15.14
CA ILE A 2 -0.12 2.56 13.92
C ILE A 2 -0.74 1.82 12.74
N ILE A 3 -1.45 2.54 11.88
CA ILE A 3 -2.13 1.98 10.70
C ILE A 3 -1.55 2.65 9.46
N PHE A 4 -1.07 1.84 8.52
CA PHE A 4 -0.68 2.27 7.19
C PHE A 4 -1.75 1.84 6.19
N LEU A 5 -2.08 2.74 5.27
CA LEU A 5 -3.03 2.49 4.19
C LEU A 5 -2.27 2.49 2.88
N ASP A 6 -2.49 1.45 2.10
CA ASP A 6 -2.06 1.40 0.71
C ASP A 6 -3.28 1.18 -0.18
N GLU A 7 -3.30 1.92 -1.29
CA GLU A 7 -4.33 1.74 -2.29
C GLU A 7 -3.83 0.71 -3.31
N SER A 8 -4.61 -0.36 -3.48
CA SER A 8 -4.38 -1.30 -4.57
C SER A 8 -5.53 -1.21 -5.56
N GLY A 9 -5.29 -0.56 -6.69
CA GLY A 9 -6.30 -0.32 -7.72
C GLY A 9 -5.82 0.69 -8.76
N ASP A 10 -6.42 0.67 -9.94
CA ASP A 10 -6.22 1.73 -10.92
C ASP A 10 -7.06 2.93 -10.46
N LEU A 11 -6.42 4.03 -10.03
CA LEU A 11 -7.08 5.30 -9.70
C LEU A 11 -7.98 5.80 -10.85
N GLY A 12 -7.71 5.35 -12.07
CA GLY A 12 -8.49 5.63 -13.27
C GLY A 12 -9.73 4.75 -13.42
N PHE A 13 -10.69 4.83 -12.49
CA PHE A 13 -12.01 4.23 -12.69
C PHE A 13 -12.74 4.88 -13.88
N ASP A 14 -12.51 4.37 -15.08
CA ASP A 14 -13.31 4.74 -16.25
C ASP A 14 -14.49 3.77 -16.36
N PHE A 15 -15.61 4.11 -15.75
CA PHE A 15 -16.83 3.30 -15.81
C PHE A 15 -17.42 3.16 -17.22
N ARG A 16 -16.91 3.91 -18.21
CA ARG A 16 -17.26 3.72 -19.63
C ARG A 16 -16.54 2.51 -20.24
N LYS A 17 -15.42 2.05 -19.67
CA LYS A 17 -14.69 0.86 -20.12
C LYS A 17 -15.27 -0.40 -19.47
N ARG A 18 -15.65 -1.39 -20.29
CA ARG A 18 -16.25 -2.66 -19.85
C ARG A 18 -15.39 -3.47 -18.85
N LYS A 19 -14.07 -3.28 -18.87
CA LYS A 19 -13.11 -4.02 -18.03
C LYS A 19 -12.76 -3.30 -16.72
N THR A 20 -13.27 -2.09 -16.48
CA THR A 20 -13.00 -1.37 -15.23
C THR A 20 -13.64 -2.12 -14.06
N THR A 21 -12.83 -2.42 -13.05
CA THR A 21 -13.32 -3.00 -11.80
C THR A 21 -14.30 -2.04 -11.12
N LYS A 22 -15.36 -2.56 -10.51
CA LYS A 22 -16.28 -1.76 -9.66
C LYS A 22 -15.88 -1.81 -8.18
N LYS A 23 -14.78 -2.48 -7.86
CA LYS A 23 -14.31 -2.70 -6.50
C LYS A 23 -13.07 -1.85 -6.29
N PHE A 24 -13.09 -1.08 -5.21
CA PHE A 24 -11.94 -0.37 -4.67
C PHE A 24 -11.37 -1.20 -3.53
N VAL A 25 -10.07 -1.55 -3.61
CA VAL A 25 -9.43 -2.41 -2.62
C VAL A 25 -8.42 -1.57 -1.85
N ILE A 26 -8.66 -1.46 -0.55
CA ILE A 26 -7.76 -0.80 0.40
C ILE A 26 -7.04 -1.89 1.18
N THR A 27 -5.71 -1.79 1.24
CA THR A 27 -4.89 -2.65 2.09
C THR A 27 -4.56 -1.90 3.37
N LEU A 28 -4.74 -2.57 4.51
CA LEU A 28 -4.39 -2.03 5.83
C LEU A 28 -3.25 -2.86 6.43
N LEU A 29 -2.18 -2.18 6.82
CA LEU A 29 -1.14 -2.76 7.66
C LEU A 29 -1.24 -2.17 9.07
N VAL A 30 -1.43 -3.03 10.06
CA VAL A 30 -1.60 -2.64 11.46
C VAL A 30 -0.38 -3.06 12.28
N CYS A 31 0.29 -2.09 12.89
CA CYS A 31 1.41 -2.30 13.80
C CYS A 31 0.96 -2.11 15.26
N ASN A 32 1.11 -3.17 16.05
CA ASN A 32 0.73 -3.18 17.47
C ASN A 32 1.84 -2.70 18.42
N SER A 33 3.03 -2.38 17.90
CA SER A 33 4.15 -1.84 18.67
C SER A 33 5.01 -0.90 17.82
N ASP A 34 5.78 -0.04 18.49
CA ASP A 34 6.74 0.83 17.82
C ASP A 34 7.90 0.04 17.19
N ALA A 35 8.30 -1.08 17.79
CA ALA A 35 9.31 -1.97 17.21
C ALA A 35 8.86 -2.49 15.84
N ALA A 36 7.62 -3.00 15.73
CA ALA A 36 7.07 -3.49 14.47
C ALA A 36 7.00 -2.38 13.40
N ARG A 37 6.63 -1.15 13.81
CA ARG A 37 6.64 0.03 12.92
C ARG A 37 8.04 0.31 12.38
N MET A 38 9.06 0.28 13.24
CA MET A 38 10.44 0.56 12.86
C MET A 38 11.00 -0.49 11.89
N GLU A 39 10.77 -1.77 12.18
CA GLU A 39 11.20 -2.86 11.29
C GLU A 39 10.56 -2.75 9.91
N PHE A 40 9.25 -2.48 9.86
CA PHE A 40 8.54 -2.29 8.60
C PHE A 40 9.07 -1.08 7.82
N THR A 41 9.22 0.07 8.49
CA THR A 41 9.75 1.29 7.85
C THR A 41 11.13 1.05 7.26
N LYS A 42 12.00 0.34 7.99
CA LYS A 42 13.34 -0.03 7.52
C LYS A 42 13.25 -0.92 6.28
N ALA A 43 12.41 -1.95 6.29
CA ALA A 43 12.23 -2.84 5.14
C ALA A 43 11.76 -2.06 3.90
N VAL A 44 10.77 -1.18 4.04
CA VAL A 44 10.27 -0.34 2.95
C VAL A 44 11.37 0.57 2.39
N SER A 45 12.12 1.27 3.25
CA SER A 45 13.22 2.13 2.80
C SER A 45 14.29 1.37 2.02
N TRP A 46 14.61 0.15 2.45
CA TRP A 46 15.54 -0.72 1.72
C TRP A 46 14.99 -1.15 0.36
N THR A 47 13.75 -1.61 0.30
CA THR A 47 13.10 -2.00 -0.96
C THR A 47 13.05 -0.86 -1.97
N ILE A 48 12.71 0.36 -1.52
CA ILE A 48 12.70 1.55 -2.37
C ILE A 48 14.11 1.86 -2.87
N ALA A 49 15.12 1.87 -1.99
CA ALA A 49 16.50 2.16 -2.36
C ALA A 49 17.09 1.12 -3.34
N THR A 50 16.64 -0.14 -3.29
CA THR A 50 17.06 -1.19 -4.22
C THR A 50 16.34 -1.12 -5.56
N ASN A 51 15.03 -0.84 -5.57
CA ASN A 51 14.21 -0.82 -6.80
C ASN A 51 14.27 0.51 -7.57
N LEU A 52 14.78 1.59 -6.98
CA LEU A 52 14.99 2.89 -7.64
C LEU A 52 16.45 3.10 -8.12
N ARG A 53 17.26 2.04 -8.16
CA ARG A 53 18.55 2.00 -8.88
C ARG A 53 18.37 1.37 -10.25
#